data_AF-A0A1V3QF98-F1
#
_entry.id   AF-A0A1V3QF98-F1
#
_cell.length_a   1.000
_cell.length_b   1.000
_cell.length_c   1.000
_cell.angle_alpha   90.00
_cell.angle_beta   90.00
_cell.angle_gamma   90.00
#
_symmetry.space_group_name_H-M   'P 1'
#
loop_
_entity.id
_entity.type
_entity.pdbx_description
1 polymer ?
#
loop_
_entity_poly.entity_id
_entity_poly.type
_entity_poly.pdbx_seq_one_letter_code
_entity_poly.pdbx_strand_id
1 'polypeptide(L)'
;MNREQFIFCLEAVPDVEMCTATEVVKNLEQLAIEQSITSIYKTCDTIEGLQDSLNALLYHDHNFTDYEIIYLVMPGQRNNICLNNYYYSIEEIAEIFEGKMKGKIIHFANAKILDLDKEEAQYFLDITGAYAVSGYGAKYNKIASCSTIDKAFFSLCQEYDDVLEIVEELYQKHYALCKLLDFRLYY
;
A
#
# COMPACT_ATOMS: atom_id res chain seq x y z
N MET A 1 -24.73 3.14 -4.73
CA MET A 1 -24.33 3.83 -3.48
C MET A 1 -22.86 4.10 -3.65
N ASN A 2 -22.41 5.36 -3.68
CA ASN A 2 -20.99 5.67 -3.73
C ASN A 2 -20.38 5.17 -2.41
N ARG A 3 -19.53 4.14 -2.48
CA ARG A 3 -18.66 3.81 -1.36
C ARG A 3 -17.58 4.88 -1.35
N GLU A 4 -17.42 5.55 -0.22
CA GLU A 4 -16.23 6.35 0.01
C GLU A 4 -15.19 5.39 0.57
N GLN A 5 -14.32 4.84 -0.28
CA GLN A 5 -13.20 4.05 0.24
C GLN A 5 -12.06 4.99 0.60
N PHE A 6 -11.50 4.79 1.79
CA PHE A 6 -10.42 5.62 2.29
C PHE A 6 -9.07 4.93 2.12
N ILE A 7 -8.04 5.73 1.85
CA ILE A 7 -6.65 5.25 1.78
C ILE A 7 -5.95 5.62 3.08
N PHE A 8 -5.35 4.64 3.73
CA PHE A 8 -4.38 4.91 4.79
C PHE A 8 -2.96 4.74 4.25
N CYS A 9 -2.23 5.84 4.15
CA CYS A 9 -0.85 5.86 3.66
C CYS A 9 0.15 5.95 4.81
N LEU A 10 1.09 5.01 4.84
CA LEU A 10 2.26 5.02 5.70
C LEU A 10 3.52 5.14 4.84
N GLU A 11 4.23 6.26 4.99
CA GLU A 11 5.51 6.51 4.34
C GLU A 11 6.67 6.36 5.32
N ALA A 12 7.66 5.54 4.94
CA ALA A 12 8.91 5.44 5.64
C ALA A 12 9.81 6.63 5.28
N VAL A 13 10.17 7.44 6.27
CA VAL A 13 11.05 8.60 6.11
C VAL A 13 12.33 8.43 6.95
N PRO A 14 13.45 9.07 6.58
CA PRO A 14 14.68 9.00 7.38
C PRO A 14 14.53 9.62 8.77
N ASP A 15 13.67 10.63 8.91
CA ASP A 15 13.43 11.36 10.14
C ASP A 15 12.01 11.94 10.10
N VAL A 16 11.17 11.57 11.06
CA VAL A 16 9.78 12.05 11.17
C VAL A 16 9.67 13.50 11.61
N GLU A 17 10.70 14.07 12.22
CA GLU A 17 10.74 15.49 12.61
C GLU A 17 11.01 16.40 11.41
N MET A 18 11.52 15.85 10.30
CA MET A 18 11.74 16.60 9.07
C MET A 18 10.45 16.75 8.25
N CYS A 19 9.73 17.84 8.48
CA CYS A 19 8.56 18.23 7.69
C CYS A 19 8.94 18.64 6.26
N THR A 20 8.98 17.68 5.34
CA THR A 20 9.11 17.95 3.89
C THR A 20 7.96 17.31 3.13
N ALA A 21 7.38 18.05 2.17
CA ALA A 21 6.34 17.54 1.31
C ALA A 21 6.95 16.54 0.31
N THR A 22 6.72 15.25 0.56
CA THR A 22 7.18 14.16 -0.30
C THR A 22 6.37 14.11 -1.59
N GLU A 23 6.87 13.37 -2.59
CA GLU A 23 6.11 13.14 -3.82
C GLU A 23 4.82 12.35 -3.56
N VAL A 24 4.83 11.50 -2.52
CA VAL A 24 3.65 10.75 -2.04
C VAL A 24 2.53 11.69 -1.62
N VAL A 25 2.83 12.69 -0.78
CA VAL A 25 1.83 13.67 -0.32
C VAL A 25 1.19 14.38 -1.52
N LYS A 26 1.99 14.82 -2.49
CA LYS A 26 1.47 15.47 -3.71
C LYS A 26 0.57 14.55 -4.53
N ASN A 27 0.91 13.27 -4.60
CA ASN A 27 0.10 12.28 -5.32
C ASN A 27 -1.24 12.02 -4.61
N LEU A 28 -1.25 11.96 -3.28
CA LEU A 28 -2.46 11.82 -2.48
C LEU A 28 -3.35 13.06 -2.56
N GLU A 29 -2.77 14.27 -2.52
CA GLU A 29 -3.50 15.52 -2.73
C GLU A 29 -4.17 15.55 -4.12
N GLN A 30 -3.46 15.10 -5.15
CA GLN A 30 -4.02 15.00 -6.51
C GLN A 30 -5.17 13.99 -6.59
N LEU A 31 -5.07 12.85 -5.89
CA LEU A 31 -6.16 11.87 -5.79
C LEU A 31 -7.41 12.45 -5.15
N ALA A 32 -7.25 13.21 -4.07
CA ALA A 32 -8.36 13.88 -3.41
C ALA A 32 -9.06 14.89 -4.33
N ILE A 33 -8.30 15.64 -5.13
CA ILE A 33 -8.83 16.65 -6.05
C ILE A 33 -9.50 16.02 -7.27
N GLU A 34 -8.86 15.03 -7.90
CA GLU A 34 -9.28 14.49 -9.20
C GLU A 34 -10.32 13.38 -9.07
N GLN A 35 -10.25 12.58 -8.00
CA GLN A 35 -11.02 11.35 -7.85
C GLN A 35 -11.89 11.33 -6.59
N SER A 36 -11.88 12.41 -5.80
CA SER A 36 -12.60 12.51 -4.51
C SER A 36 -12.24 11.40 -3.51
N ILE A 37 -11.05 10.80 -3.64
CA ILE A 37 -10.57 9.76 -2.73
C ILE A 37 -9.90 10.43 -1.53
N THR A 38 -10.43 10.18 -0.35
CA THR A 38 -9.87 10.72 0.89
C THR A 38 -8.75 9.81 1.39
N SER A 39 -7.66 10.42 1.86
CA SER A 39 -6.53 9.68 2.40
C SER A 39 -6.02 10.26 3.71
N ILE A 40 -5.61 9.40 4.63
CA ILE A 40 -4.78 9.78 5.79
C ILE A 40 -3.33 9.47 5.45
N TYR A 41 -2.46 10.47 5.63
CA TYR A 41 -1.02 10.33 5.46
C TYR A 41 -0.32 10.37 6.82
N LYS A 42 0.52 9.36 7.07
CA LYS A 42 1.38 9.26 8.24
C LYS A 42 2.79 8.89 7.82
N THR A 43 3.76 9.36 8.60
CA THR A 43 5.17 9.03 8.44
C THR A 43 5.65 8.17 9.60
N CYS A 44 6.59 7.27 9.33
CA CYS A 44 7.33 6.53 10.34
C CYS A 44 8.80 6.41 9.93
N ASP A 45 9.70 6.43 10.90
CA ASP A 45 11.14 6.20 10.70
C ASP A 45 11.58 4.86 11.32
N THR A 46 10.84 4.37 12.31
CA THR A 46 11.12 3.16 13.09
C THR A 46 9.96 2.15 13.02
N ILE A 47 10.25 0.89 13.35
CA ILE A 47 9.23 -0.17 13.44
C ILE A 47 8.20 0.10 14.56
N GLU A 48 8.64 0.71 15.65
CA GLU A 48 7.76 1.13 16.75
C GLU A 48 6.81 2.22 16.27
N GLY A 49 7.30 3.23 15.55
CA GLY A 49 6.46 4.27 14.94
C GLY A 49 5.45 3.72 13.93
N LEU A 50 5.82 2.67 13.18
CA LEU A 50 4.89 1.93 12.31
C LEU A 50 3.77 1.28 13.14
N GLN A 51 4.14 0.51 14.16
CA GLN A 51 3.18 -0.16 15.06
C GLN A 51 2.26 0.84 15.76
N ASP A 52 2.80 1.94 16.27
CA ASP A 52 2.05 2.99 16.94
C ASP A 52 1.06 3.67 16.01
N SER A 53 1.47 3.95 14.76
CA SER A 53 0.58 4.54 13.76
C SER A 53 -0.59 3.62 13.42
N LEU A 54 -0.33 2.32 13.31
CA LEU A 54 -1.36 1.32 13.05
C LEU A 54 -2.29 1.14 14.24
N ASN A 55 -1.74 1.04 15.46
CA ASN A 55 -2.52 0.92 16.68
C ASN A 55 -3.37 2.17 16.87
N ALA A 56 -2.81 3.37 16.66
CA ALA A 56 -3.57 4.62 16.74
C ALA A 56 -4.75 4.61 15.75
N LEU A 57 -4.55 4.11 14.52
CA LEU A 57 -5.62 3.98 13.54
C LEU A 57 -6.70 2.99 14.01
N LEU A 58 -6.33 1.86 14.61
CA LEU A 58 -7.26 0.85 15.14
C LEU A 58 -8.02 1.33 16.39
N TYR A 59 -7.38 2.12 17.25
CA TYR A 59 -7.94 2.56 18.53
C TYR A 59 -8.77 3.84 18.42
N HIS A 60 -8.30 4.83 17.64
CA HIS A 60 -8.97 6.13 17.53
C HIS A 60 -10.10 6.11 16.53
N ASP A 61 -10.04 5.21 15.55
CA ASP A 61 -11.02 5.13 14.50
C ASP A 61 -11.94 3.94 14.74
N HIS A 62 -13.12 4.19 15.33
CA HIS A 62 -14.25 3.27 15.20
C HIS A 62 -14.61 2.99 13.72
N ASN A 63 -14.04 3.77 12.79
CA ASN A 63 -14.15 3.64 11.35
C ASN A 63 -12.88 3.05 10.70
N PHE A 64 -12.04 2.29 11.41
CA PHE A 64 -11.01 1.49 10.74
C PHE A 64 -11.64 0.58 9.65
N THR A 65 -12.92 0.27 9.75
CA THR A 65 -13.74 -0.37 8.69
C THR A 65 -13.81 0.41 7.37
N ASP A 66 -13.63 1.73 7.37
CA ASP A 66 -13.83 2.59 6.20
C ASP A 66 -12.57 2.63 5.30
N TYR A 67 -11.39 2.27 5.84
CA TYR A 67 -10.17 2.17 5.04
C TYR A 67 -10.10 0.83 4.34
N GLU A 68 -10.40 0.79 3.05
CA GLU A 68 -10.29 -0.43 2.26
C GLU A 68 -8.86 -0.68 1.77
N ILE A 69 -8.04 0.39 1.66
CA ILE A 69 -6.68 0.31 1.13
C ILE A 69 -5.65 0.81 2.14
N ILE A 70 -4.66 -0.03 2.43
CA ILE A 70 -3.48 0.30 3.24
C ILE A 70 -2.29 0.47 2.28
N TYR A 71 -1.90 1.71 2.04
CA TYR A 71 -0.81 2.08 1.14
C TYR A 71 0.51 2.21 1.89
N LEU A 72 1.47 1.35 1.60
CA LEU A 72 2.78 1.30 2.26
C LEU A 72 3.86 1.81 1.30
N VAL A 73 4.41 2.99 1.60
CA VAL A 73 5.55 3.57 0.89
C VAL A 73 6.81 3.36 1.71
N MET A 74 7.38 2.17 1.61
CA MET A 74 8.55 1.79 2.41
C MET A 74 9.67 1.28 1.51
N PRO A 75 10.89 1.85 1.60
CA PRO A 75 12.02 1.33 0.86
C PRO A 75 12.39 -0.05 1.41
N GLY A 76 13.12 -0.81 0.62
CA GLY A 76 13.50 -2.16 0.98
C GLY A 76 14.13 -2.85 -0.21
N GLN A 77 14.41 -4.14 0.00
CA GLN A 77 14.89 -5.03 -1.03
C GLN A 77 13.70 -5.85 -1.55
N ARG A 78 13.84 -7.18 -1.66
CA ARG A 78 12.82 -8.05 -2.24
C ARG A 78 11.63 -8.25 -1.29
N ASN A 79 11.78 -9.12 -0.30
CA ASN A 79 10.69 -9.45 0.64
C ASN A 79 10.99 -8.84 2.02
N ASN A 80 11.50 -7.61 2.05
CA ASN A 80 11.74 -6.87 3.28
C ASN A 80 11.43 -5.39 3.11
N ILE A 81 11.17 -4.72 4.23
CA ILE A 81 11.15 -3.26 4.33
C ILE A 81 12.37 -2.79 5.11
N CYS A 82 12.77 -1.54 4.91
CA CYS A 82 13.88 -0.89 5.60
C CYS A 82 13.35 0.30 6.40
N LEU A 83 13.52 0.26 7.72
CA LEU A 83 13.17 1.34 8.66
C LEU A 83 14.37 1.59 9.57
N ASN A 84 14.81 2.83 9.70
CA ASN A 84 15.97 3.22 10.51
C ASN A 84 17.24 2.35 10.25
N ASN A 85 17.50 2.03 8.97
CA ASN A 85 18.58 1.13 8.52
C ASN A 85 18.50 -0.34 8.99
N TYR A 86 17.38 -0.75 9.57
CA TYR A 86 17.06 -2.14 9.88
C TYR A 86 16.14 -2.72 8.81
N TYR A 87 16.43 -3.96 8.40
CA TYR A 87 15.60 -4.70 7.46
C TYR A 87 14.67 -5.63 8.21
N TYR A 88 13.38 -5.54 7.90
CA TYR A 88 12.33 -6.39 8.46
C TYR A 88 11.73 -7.23 7.33
N SER A 89 11.73 -8.54 7.48
CA SER A 89 11.18 -9.47 6.50
C SER A 89 9.66 -9.32 6.38
N ILE A 90 9.10 -9.80 5.27
CA ILE A 90 7.67 -9.73 5.05
C ILE A 90 6.88 -10.51 6.11
N GLU A 91 7.46 -11.56 6.68
CA GLU A 91 6.90 -12.33 7.79
C GLU A 91 6.84 -11.51 9.07
N GLU A 92 7.92 -10.80 9.44
CA GLU A 92 7.92 -9.88 10.58
C GLU A 92 6.86 -8.78 10.40
N ILE A 93 6.70 -8.31 9.16
CA ILE A 93 5.63 -7.35 8.82
C ILE A 93 4.24 -7.99 8.94
N ALA A 94 4.08 -9.25 8.56
CA ALA A 94 2.83 -9.98 8.73
C ALA A 94 2.43 -10.05 10.21
N GLU A 95 3.37 -10.39 11.10
CA GLU A 95 3.15 -10.46 12.55
C GLU A 95 2.73 -9.10 13.14
N ILE A 96 3.32 -8.00 12.67
CA ILE A 96 2.93 -6.64 13.10
C ILE A 96 1.47 -6.33 12.75
N PHE A 97 1.04 -6.82 11.60
CA PHE A 97 -0.29 -6.68 11.04
C PHE A 97 -1.26 -7.80 11.46
N GLU A 98 -0.84 -8.72 12.34
CA GLU A 98 -1.60 -9.94 12.67
C GLU A 98 -3.04 -9.62 13.09
N GLY A 99 -4.01 -10.15 12.33
CA GLY A 99 -5.44 -9.95 12.56
C GLY A 99 -5.96 -8.51 12.40
N LYS A 100 -5.10 -7.57 12.00
CA LYS A 100 -5.44 -6.13 11.90
C LYS A 100 -5.88 -5.72 10.50
N MET A 101 -5.75 -6.56 9.48
CA MET A 101 -5.98 -6.16 8.08
C MET A 101 -7.21 -6.81 7.45
N LYS A 102 -8.14 -7.29 8.28
CA LYS A 102 -9.34 -8.00 7.83
C LYS A 102 -10.11 -7.25 6.74
N GLY A 103 -10.21 -7.86 5.56
CA GLY A 103 -10.97 -7.32 4.43
C GLY A 103 -10.31 -6.14 3.71
N LYS A 104 -9.02 -5.86 3.99
CA LYS A 104 -8.29 -4.74 3.41
C LYS A 104 -7.34 -5.18 2.33
N ILE A 105 -7.07 -4.28 1.39
CA ILE A 105 -6.04 -4.44 0.38
C ILE A 105 -4.78 -3.74 0.86
N ILE A 106 -3.70 -4.48 1.04
CA ILE A 106 -2.38 -3.90 1.33
C ILE A 106 -1.68 -3.65 0.00
N HIS A 107 -1.28 -2.40 -0.26
CA HIS A 107 -0.58 -2.02 -1.48
C HIS A 107 0.81 -1.48 -1.16
N PHE A 108 1.86 -2.15 -1.64
CA PHE A 108 3.23 -1.67 -1.54
C PHE A 108 3.59 -0.80 -2.75
N ALA A 109 3.98 0.45 -2.49
CA ALA A 109 4.50 1.33 -3.53
C ALA A 109 5.79 0.76 -4.15
N ASN A 110 6.16 1.23 -5.35
CA ASN A 110 7.40 0.88 -6.05
C ASN A 110 8.69 1.40 -5.36
N ALA A 111 8.67 1.66 -4.06
CA ALA A 111 9.86 1.93 -3.26
C ALA A 111 10.73 0.67 -3.08
N LYS A 112 10.09 -0.51 -3.13
CA LYS A 112 10.71 -1.83 -3.09
C LYS A 112 10.09 -2.76 -4.14
N ILE A 113 10.72 -3.91 -4.35
CA ILE A 113 10.15 -5.00 -5.16
C ILE A 113 9.21 -5.82 -4.24
N LEU A 114 8.20 -6.47 -4.79
CA LEU A 114 7.35 -7.43 -4.10
C LEU A 114 7.35 -8.73 -4.92
N ASP A 115 8.17 -9.70 -4.50
CA ASP A 115 8.39 -10.96 -5.21
C ASP A 115 8.20 -12.12 -4.25
N LEU A 116 6.94 -12.26 -3.82
CA LEU A 116 6.50 -13.33 -2.95
C LEU A 116 6.22 -14.58 -3.78
N ASP A 117 6.67 -15.72 -3.30
CA ASP A 117 6.14 -16.98 -3.78
C ASP A 117 4.73 -17.23 -3.22
N LYS A 118 4.11 -18.34 -3.65
CA LYS A 118 2.74 -18.67 -3.26
C LYS A 118 2.63 -18.95 -1.75
N GLU A 119 3.65 -19.52 -1.14
CA GLU A 119 3.64 -19.89 0.28
C GLU A 119 3.83 -18.64 1.15
N GLU A 120 4.78 -17.77 0.80
CA GLU A 120 5.02 -16.48 1.44
C GLU A 120 3.77 -15.57 1.35
N ALA A 121 3.15 -15.51 0.17
CA ALA A 121 1.94 -14.71 -0.02
C ALA A 121 0.75 -15.26 0.79
N GLN A 122 0.52 -16.58 0.78
CA GLN A 122 -0.54 -17.19 1.56
C GLN A 122 -0.32 -16.97 3.06
N TYR A 123 0.91 -17.16 3.53
CA TYR A 123 1.28 -16.89 4.93
C TYR A 123 0.98 -15.43 5.31
N PHE A 124 1.39 -14.47 4.47
CA PHE A 124 1.14 -13.06 4.72
C PHE A 124 -0.37 -12.76 4.81
N LEU A 125 -1.17 -13.27 3.90
CA LEU A 125 -2.63 -13.08 3.90
C LEU A 125 -3.29 -13.75 5.12
N ASP A 126 -2.88 -14.96 5.47
CA ASP A 126 -3.44 -15.72 6.59
C ASP A 126 -3.16 -15.05 7.94
N ILE A 127 -1.93 -14.54 8.14
CA ILE A 127 -1.54 -13.88 9.38
C ILE A 127 -2.18 -12.49 9.48
N THR A 128 -2.08 -11.68 8.42
CA THR A 128 -2.62 -10.31 8.45
C THR A 128 -4.15 -10.25 8.40
N GLY A 129 -4.78 -11.26 7.80
CA GLY A 129 -6.20 -11.28 7.46
C GLY A 129 -6.57 -10.40 6.26
N ALA A 130 -5.57 -9.87 5.53
CA ALA A 130 -5.80 -9.02 4.36
C ALA A 130 -6.60 -9.76 3.28
N TYR A 131 -7.42 -9.00 2.55
CA TYR A 131 -8.13 -9.53 1.38
C TYR A 131 -7.18 -9.76 0.21
N ALA A 132 -6.24 -8.85 0.01
CA ALA A 132 -5.20 -8.99 -1.00
C ALA A 132 -3.96 -8.17 -0.62
N VAL A 133 -2.81 -8.58 -1.17
CA VAL A 133 -1.58 -7.80 -1.16
C VAL A 133 -1.12 -7.54 -2.59
N SER A 134 -0.80 -6.28 -2.90
CA SER A 134 -0.37 -5.86 -4.22
C SER A 134 0.93 -5.06 -4.17
N GLY A 135 1.63 -5.03 -5.30
CA GLY A 135 2.87 -4.30 -5.45
C GLY A 135 3.51 -4.56 -6.81
N TYR A 136 4.83 -4.46 -6.88
CA TYR A 136 5.56 -4.43 -8.15
C TYR A 136 6.77 -5.36 -8.14
N GLY A 137 6.92 -6.17 -9.18
CA GLY A 137 8.06 -7.08 -9.36
C GLY A 137 9.31 -6.41 -9.94
N ALA A 138 9.17 -5.23 -10.56
CA ALA A 138 10.28 -4.49 -11.14
C ALA A 138 10.41 -3.09 -10.51
N LYS A 139 11.62 -2.73 -10.08
CA LYS A 139 11.91 -1.38 -9.61
C LYS A 139 12.07 -0.45 -10.81
N TYR A 140 11.34 0.66 -10.82
CA TYR A 140 11.46 1.67 -11.86
C TYR A 140 11.63 3.05 -11.24
N ASN A 141 12.79 3.67 -11.49
CA ASN A 141 13.19 4.92 -10.85
C ASN A 141 12.45 6.18 -11.34
N LYS A 142 11.45 6.06 -12.23
CA LYS A 142 10.58 7.19 -12.57
C LYS A 142 9.32 7.11 -11.73
N ILE A 143 9.37 7.78 -10.58
CA ILE A 143 8.32 7.81 -9.55
C ILE A 143 6.94 8.16 -10.14
N ALA A 144 6.90 9.06 -11.14
CA ALA A 144 5.67 9.45 -11.85
C ALA A 144 4.94 8.29 -12.56
N SER A 145 5.65 7.27 -13.05
CA SER A 145 5.03 6.14 -13.73
C SER A 145 4.39 5.17 -12.74
N CYS A 146 5.01 5.00 -11.57
CA CYS A 146 4.49 4.16 -10.50
C CYS A 146 3.26 4.81 -9.85
N SER A 147 3.33 6.11 -9.56
CA SER A 147 2.18 6.83 -9.02
C SER A 147 0.99 6.89 -9.98
N THR A 148 1.21 6.77 -11.29
CA THR A 148 0.11 6.64 -12.26
C THR A 148 -0.66 5.33 -12.08
N ILE A 149 0.05 4.22 -11.88
CA ILE A 149 -0.59 2.91 -11.65
C ILE A 149 -1.25 2.86 -10.27
N ASP A 150 -0.58 3.37 -9.22
CA ASP A 150 -1.17 3.48 -7.88
C ASP A 150 -2.50 4.23 -7.93
N LYS A 151 -2.54 5.40 -8.60
CA LYS A 151 -3.75 6.21 -8.77
C LYS A 151 -4.85 5.49 -9.54
N ALA A 152 -4.50 4.81 -10.63
CA ALA A 152 -5.45 4.06 -11.42
C ALA A 152 -6.03 2.87 -10.64
N PHE A 153 -5.17 2.16 -9.89
CA PHE A 153 -5.57 1.05 -9.04
C PHE A 153 -6.54 1.51 -7.95
N PHE A 154 -6.22 2.58 -7.23
CA PHE A 154 -7.10 3.12 -6.19
C PHE A 154 -8.44 3.61 -6.74
N SER A 155 -8.45 4.23 -7.94
CA SER A 155 -9.70 4.61 -8.60
C SER A 155 -10.56 3.39 -8.93
N LEU A 156 -9.95 2.31 -9.43
CA LEU A 156 -10.66 1.08 -9.77
C LEU A 156 -11.19 0.36 -8.53
N CYS A 157 -10.46 0.41 -7.41
CA CYS A 157 -10.98 -0.10 -6.15
C CYS A 157 -12.31 0.57 -5.77
N GLN A 158 -12.49 1.87 -6.01
CA GLN A 158 -13.75 2.58 -5.71
C GLN A 158 -14.93 2.09 -6.56
N GLU A 159 -14.64 1.59 -7.76
CA GLU A 159 -15.63 1.18 -8.75
C GLU A 159 -16.00 -0.31 -8.63
N TYR A 160 -15.04 -1.15 -8.23
CA TYR A 160 -15.15 -2.61 -8.24
C TYR A 160 -14.80 -3.21 -6.86
N ASP A 161 -15.57 -4.22 -6.45
CA ASP A 161 -15.31 -4.97 -5.20
C ASP A 161 -14.36 -6.16 -5.42
N ASP A 162 -14.34 -6.69 -6.64
CA ASP A 162 -13.58 -7.90 -6.97
C ASP A 162 -12.16 -7.54 -7.45
N VAL A 163 -11.15 -8.06 -6.77
CA VAL A 163 -9.74 -7.78 -7.08
C VAL A 163 -9.29 -8.30 -8.44
N LEU A 164 -9.95 -9.32 -8.99
CA LEU A 164 -9.67 -9.78 -10.36
C LEU A 164 -10.19 -8.77 -11.37
N GLU A 165 -11.42 -8.28 -11.22
CA GLU A 165 -11.98 -7.24 -12.09
C GLU A 165 -11.13 -5.96 -12.04
N ILE A 166 -10.68 -5.55 -10.85
CA ILE A 166 -9.77 -4.40 -10.67
C ILE A 166 -8.48 -4.61 -11.48
N VAL A 167 -7.84 -5.78 -11.37
CA VAL A 167 -6.57 -6.04 -12.06
C VAL A 167 -6.77 -6.17 -13.57
N GLU A 168 -7.84 -6.82 -14.02
CA GLU A 168 -8.16 -6.92 -15.44
C GLU A 168 -8.35 -5.55 -16.07
N GLU A 169 -9.16 -4.68 -15.46
CA GLU A 169 -9.38 -3.30 -15.92
C GLU A 169 -8.10 -2.46 -15.86
N LEU A 170 -7.27 -2.64 -14.83
CA LEU A 170 -5.98 -1.96 -14.71
C LEU A 170 -5.06 -2.34 -15.88
N TYR A 171 -4.97 -3.63 -16.22
CA TYR A 171 -4.19 -4.10 -17.36
C TYR A 171 -4.80 -3.68 -18.71
N GLN A 172 -6.13 -3.58 -18.83
CA GLN A 172 -6.75 -3.06 -20.05
C GLN A 172 -6.42 -1.58 -20.28
N LYS A 173 -6.49 -0.75 -19.23
CA LYS A 173 -6.23 0.70 -19.31
C LYS A 173 -4.74 1.03 -19.42
N HIS A 174 -3.87 0.26 -18.75
CA HIS A 174 -2.45 0.58 -18.58
C HIS A 174 -1.48 -0.58 -18.89
N TYR A 175 -1.83 -1.46 -19.82
CA TYR A 175 -1.06 -2.68 -20.18
C TYR A 175 0.47 -2.50 -20.21
N ALA A 176 0.95 -1.48 -20.94
CA ALA A 176 2.39 -1.26 -21.14
C ALA A 176 3.11 -0.92 -19.83
N LEU A 177 2.48 -0.14 -18.95
CA LEU A 177 3.04 0.26 -17.66
C LEU A 177 2.94 -0.88 -16.64
N CYS A 178 1.81 -1.58 -16.56
CA CYS A 178 1.64 -2.74 -15.69
C CYS A 178 2.68 -3.83 -16.00
N LYS A 179 2.94 -4.10 -17.29
CA LYS A 179 3.96 -5.05 -17.72
C LYS A 179 5.39 -4.56 -17.47
N LEU A 180 5.64 -3.26 -17.60
CA LEU A 180 6.96 -2.66 -17.34
C LEU A 180 7.33 -2.71 -15.86
N LEU A 181 6.37 -2.40 -14.99
CA LEU A 181 6.54 -2.40 -13.53
C LEU A 181 6.34 -3.79 -12.91
N ASP A 182 5.87 -4.75 -13.71
CA ASP A 182 5.51 -6.09 -13.28
C ASP A 182 4.52 -6.02 -12.10
N PHE A 183 3.36 -5.39 -12.31
CA PHE A 183 2.33 -5.27 -11.27
C PHE A 183 1.84 -6.66 -10.84
N ARG A 184 1.84 -6.91 -9.53
CA ARG A 184 1.49 -8.19 -8.93
C ARG A 184 0.42 -8.00 -7.85
N LEU A 185 -0.48 -8.97 -7.81
CA LEU A 185 -1.54 -9.10 -6.81
C LEU A 185 -1.55 -10.55 -6.31
N TYR A 186 -1.64 -10.71 -5.00
CA TYR A 186 -1.84 -11.99 -4.32
C TYR A 186 -3.09 -11.87 -3.45
N TYR A 187 -4.01 -12.83 -3.52
CA TYR A 187 -5.32 -12.82 -2.86
C TYR A 187 -5.80 -14.25 -2.57
#